data_AF-A0A235B2H9-F1
#
_entry.id   AF-A0A235B2H9-F1
#
_cell.length_a   1.000
_cell.length_b   1.000
_cell.length_c   1.000
_cell.angle_alpha   90.00
_cell.angle_beta   90.00
_cell.angle_gamma   90.00
#
_symmetry.space_group_name_H-M   'P 1'
#
loop_
_entity.id
_entity.type
_entity.pdbx_description
1 polymer ?
#
loop_
_entity_poly.entity_id
_entity_poly.type
_entity_poly.pdbx_seq_one_letter_code
_entity_poly.pdbx_strand_id
1 'polypeptide(L)' 'MWFRLKYRDTVGKRVGYLCWAQDPEMLMNSLHRHRIITENVDQLWIDEGNGFEHWRPELLKRVQIKKEWAE' A
#
# COMPACT_ATOMS: atom_id res chain seq x y z
N MET A 1 -1.93 12.33 1.29
CA MET A 1 -2.87 11.34 1.86
C MET A 1 -2.08 10.42 2.78
N TRP A 2 -2.66 10.00 3.91
CA TRP A 2 -2.04 8.97 4.75
C TRP A 2 -2.56 7.60 4.35
N PHE A 3 -1.66 6.62 4.32
CA PHE A 3 -1.97 5.24 4.01
C PHE A 3 -1.56 4.38 5.19
N ARG A 4 -2.52 3.61 5.70
CA ARG A 4 -2.26 2.58 6.70
C ARG A 4 -2.41 1.23 6.04
N LEU A 5 -1.47 0.33 6.31
CA LEU A 5 -1.45 -1.02 5.78
C LEU A 5 -1.37 -2.01 6.94
N LYS A 6 -2.03 -3.15 6.79
CA LYS A 6 -1.69 -4.38 7.51
C LYS A 6 -1.33 -5.43 6.47
N TYR A 7 -0.18 -6.06 6.66
CA TYR A 7 0.34 -7.06 5.74
C TYR A 7 1.04 -8.19 6.50
N ARG A 8 1.31 -9.29 5.80
CA ARG A 8 2.15 -10.37 6.33
C ARG A 8 3.58 -10.22 5.82
N ASP A 9 4.53 -10.21 6.76
CA ASP A 9 5.95 -10.23 6.39
C ASP A 9 6.38 -11.61 5.86
N THR A 10 7.67 -11.74 5.52
CA THR A 10 8.23 -12.97 4.96
C THR A 10 8.21 -14.17 5.92
N VAL A 11 7.98 -13.95 7.22
CA VAL A 11 7.82 -15.01 8.22
C VAL A 11 6.36 -15.23 8.60
N GLY A 12 5.42 -14.61 7.88
CA GLY A 12 3.97 -14.76 8.07
C GLY A 12 3.40 -13.95 9.23
N LYS A 13 4.19 -13.08 9.86
CA LYS A 13 3.73 -12.23 10.97
C LYS A 13 2.93 -11.06 10.42
N ARG A 14 1.82 -10.74 11.09
CA ARG A 14 1.04 -9.54 10.80
C ARG A 14 1.77 -8.28 11.26
N VAL A 15 2.02 -7.37 10.33
CA VAL A 15 2.72 -6.11 10.55
C VAL A 15 1.81 -4.95 10.11
N GLY A 16 1.84 -3.87 10.88
CA GLY A 16 1.20 -2.61 10.53
C GLY A 16 2.23 -1.64 9.95
N TYR A 17 1.85 -0.91 8.90
CA TYR A 17 2.66 0.13 8.30
C TYR A 17 1.83 1.39 8.07
N LEU A 18 2.43 2.56 8.32
CA LEU A 18 1.80 3.86 8.11
C LEU A 18 2.78 4.70 7.29
N CYS A 19 2.33 5.21 6.16
CA CYS A 19 3.10 6.14 5.35
C CYS A 19 2.22 7.27 4.83
N TRP A 20 2.85 8.35 4.42
CA TRP A 20 2.19 9.39 3.66
C TRP A 20 2.60 9.26 2.19
N ALA A 21 1.64 9.47 1.29
CA ALA A 21 1.91 9.60 -0.14
C ALA A 21 0.93 10.60 -0.78
N GLN A 22 1.39 11.32 -1.79
CA GLN A 22 0.56 12.25 -2.57
C GLN A 22 -0.18 11.57 -3.72
N ASP A 23 0.33 10.43 -4.16
CA ASP A 23 -0.19 9.70 -5.30
C ASP A 23 0.14 8.20 -5.17
N PRO A 24 -0.47 7.34 -6.00
CA PRO A 24 -0.24 5.90 -5.95
C PRO A 24 1.21 5.46 -6.26
N GLU A 25 1.97 6.24 -7.02
CA GLU A 25 3.36 5.91 -7.39
C GLU A 25 4.31 6.17 -6.21
N MET A 26 4.09 7.26 -5.48
CA MET A 26 4.81 7.54 -4.24
C MET A 26 4.52 6.48 -3.17
N LEU A 27 3.28 6.00 -3.06
CA LEU A 27 2.93 4.87 -2.20
C LEU A 27 3.75 3.63 -2.58
N MET A 28 3.85 3.33 -3.87
CA MET A 28 4.64 2.19 -4.35
C MET A 28 6.12 2.26 -4.04
N ASN A 29 6.72 3.42 -4.25
CA ASN A 29 8.11 3.66 -3.90
C ASN A 29 8.34 3.48 -2.40
N SER A 30 7.34 3.78 -1.57
CA SER A 30 7.38 3.53 -0.14
C SER A 30 7.32 2.03 0.18
N LEU A 31 6.36 1.30 -0.42
CA LEU A 31 6.22 -0.15 -0.24
C LEU A 31 7.47 -0.91 -0.70
N HIS A 32 8.02 -0.58 -1.88
CA HIS A 32 9.26 -1.17 -2.38
C HIS A 32 10.45 -0.89 -1.46
N ARG A 33 10.62 0.35 -0.99
CA ARG A 33 11.70 0.69 -0.04
C ARG A 33 11.63 -0.11 1.25
N HIS A 34 10.42 -0.42 1.70
CA HIS A 34 10.18 -1.20 2.92
C HIS A 34 10.03 -2.70 2.65
N ARG A 35 10.28 -3.16 1.40
CA ARG A 35 10.16 -4.55 0.97
C ARG A 35 8.79 -5.16 1.29
N ILE A 36 7.73 -4.36 1.19
CA ILE A 36 6.35 -4.77 1.41
C ILE A 36 5.82 -5.31 0.09
N ILE A 37 5.52 -6.61 0.06
CA ILE A 37 4.90 -7.27 -1.09
C ILE A 37 3.41 -6.93 -1.07
N THR A 38 2.92 -6.30 -2.15
CA THR A 38 1.51 -5.87 -2.24
C THR A 38 0.52 -7.01 -2.13
N GLU A 39 0.89 -8.21 -2.61
CA GLU A 39 0.09 -9.44 -2.50
C GLU A 39 -0.09 -9.91 -1.05
N ASN A 40 0.80 -9.50 -0.14
CA ASN A 40 0.71 -9.86 1.27
C ASN A 40 -0.08 -8.84 2.09
N VAL A 41 -0.60 -7.77 1.47
CA VAL A 41 -1.38 -6.74 2.14
C VAL A 41 -2.80 -7.26 2.40
N ASP A 42 -3.11 -7.50 3.67
CA ASP A 42 -4.44 -7.93 4.13
C ASP A 42 -5.44 -6.77 4.16
N GLN A 43 -4.97 -5.56 4.55
CA GLN A 43 -5.82 -4.37 4.77
C GLN A 43 -5.06 -3.08 4.37
N LEU A 44 -5.76 -2.15 3.71
CA LEU A 44 -5.28 -0.84 3.26
C LEU A 44 -6.36 0.21 3.59
N TRP A 45 -6.00 1.22 4.37
CA TRP A 45 -6.83 2.40 4.66
C TRP A 45 -6.18 3.63 4.06
N ILE A 46 -7.02 4.61 3.70
CA ILE A 46 -6.59 5.91 3.20
C ILE A 46 -7.23 6.99 4.05
N ASP A 47 -6.45 8.01 4.39
CA ASP A 47 -6.95 9.26 4.91
C ASP A 47 -6.58 10.38 3.94
N GLU A 48 -7.60 10.93 3.28
CA GLU A 48 -7.51 12.07 2.36
C GLU A 48 -7.66 13.43 3.07
N GLY A 49 -7.72 13.43 4.41
CA GLY A 49 -7.91 14.63 5.24
C GLY A 49 -9.21 14.61 6.05
N ASN A 50 -10.04 13.58 5.89
CA ASN A 50 -11.33 13.41 6.60
C ASN A 50 -11.32 12.19 7.55
N GLY A 51 -10.16 11.62 7.83
CA GLY A 51 -9.99 10.40 8.61
C GLY A 51 -9.84 9.16 7.74
N PHE A 52 -9.50 8.03 8.37
CA PHE A 52 -9.23 6.78 7.66
C PHE A 52 -10.52 6.14 7.12
N GLU A 53 -10.65 6.12 5.80
CA GLU A 53 -11.64 5.30 5.12
C GLU A 53 -11.19 3.84 5.05
N HIS A 54 -12.13 2.93 5.25
CA HIS A 54 -11.87 1.49 5.29
C HIS A 54 -11.82 0.87 3.89
N TRP A 55 -10.70 0.19 3.62
CA TRP A 55 -10.44 -0.78 2.55
C TRP A 55 -10.56 -0.28 1.10
N ARG A 56 -9.40 0.03 0.51
CA ARG A 56 -9.26 0.47 -0.90
C ARG A 56 -8.35 -0.48 -1.72
N PRO A 57 -8.66 -1.78 -1.84
CA PRO A 57 -7.81 -2.77 -2.51
C PRO A 57 -7.55 -2.46 -4.00
N GLU A 58 -8.44 -1.73 -4.65
CA GLU A 58 -8.30 -1.25 -6.02
C GLU A 58 -7.05 -0.38 -6.21
N LEU A 59 -6.58 0.30 -5.17
CA LEU A 59 -5.35 1.06 -5.25
C LEU A 59 -4.13 0.16 -5.39
N LEU A 60 -4.09 -0.99 -4.71
CA LEU A 60 -3.01 -1.97 -4.86
C LEU A 60 -2.98 -2.55 -6.28
N LYS A 61 -4.16 -2.76 -6.89
CA LYS A 61 -4.27 -3.24 -8.28
C LYS A 61 -3.80 -2.20 -9.30
N ARG A 62 -4.27 -0.96 -9.19
CA ARG A 62 -3.83 0.17 -10.06
C ARG A 62 -2.31 0.37 -10.01
N VAL A 63 -1.77 0.17 -8.82
CA VAL A 63 -0.35 0.22 -8.51
C VAL A 63 0.44 -0.91 -9.18
N GLN A 64 -0.06 -2.15 -9.20
CA GLN A 64 0.60 -3.28 -9.85
C GLN A 64 0.61 -3.17 -11.38
N ILE A 65 -0.50 -2.72 -11.99
CA ILE A 65 -0.65 -2.63 -13.45
C ILE A 65 0.38 -1.69 -14.08
N LYS A 66 0.76 -0.60 -13.41
CA LYS A 66 1.77 0.34 -13.94
C LYS A 66 3.16 -0.29 -14.13
N LYS A 67 3.46 -1.43 -13.49
CA LYS A 67 4.74 -2.11 -13.64
C LYS A 67 4.82 -2.94 -14.93
N GLU A 68 3.70 -3.43 -15.44
CA GLU A 68 3.64 -4.24 -16.67
C GLU A 68 3.76 -3.41 -17.96
N TRP A 69 3.59 -2.09 -17.89
CA TRP A 69 3.75 -1.19 -19.05
C TRP A 69 5.12 -0.49 -19.12
N ALA A 70 6.05 -0.87 -18.23
CA ALA A 70 7.37 -0.27 -18.11
C ALA A 70 8.51 -1.22 -18.51
N GLU A 71 8.20 -2.33 -19.21
CA GLU A 71 9.17 -3.24 -19.85
C GLU A 71 9.22 -3.05 -21.36
#